data_AF-A0A967I2G5-F1
#
_entry.id   AF-A0A967I2G5-F1
#
_cell.length_a   1.000
_cell.length_b   1.000
_cell.length_c   1.000
_cell.angle_alpha   90.00
_cell.angle_beta   90.00
_cell.angle_gamma   90.00
#
_symmetry.space_group_name_H-M   'P 1'
#
loop_
_entity.id
_entity.type
_entity.pdbx_description
1 polymer ?
#
loop_
_entity_poly.entity_id
_entity_poly.type
_entity_poly.pdbx_seq_one_letter_code
_entity_poly.pdbx_strand_id
1 'polypeptide(L)'
;LLLLLVYLVTRNVVKLIFERKQNIFGHRLRTKLVITFFTLSLFPTIILFGLASQFISTSMEYWYNIQVEQSLKTSLELGKSFYQKAINSGFTVSNQLGETVSKRNLLDKIKRQQLLKLIRDARREHRLHNIAIYSNNLKLLARDPQTESPPIVLDQPMRDVIQQVATNGQSLHHITPSAAGDLIWTLT
;
A
#
# COMPACT_ATOMS: atom_id res chain seq x y z
N LEU A 1 45.26 4.09 0.08
CA LEU A 1 45.79 3.47 -1.17
C LEU A 1 45.32 4.19 -2.43
N LEU A 2 44.00 4.34 -2.67
CA LEU A 2 43.47 5.06 -3.84
C LEU A 2 43.99 6.51 -3.97
N LEU A 3 43.99 7.29 -2.89
CA LEU A 3 44.51 8.67 -2.90
C LEU A 3 46.01 8.75 -3.27
N LEU A 4 46.81 7.79 -2.80
CA LEU A 4 48.25 7.73 -3.08
C LEU A 4 48.51 7.35 -4.55
N LEU A 5 47.71 6.43 -5.10
CA LEU A 5 47.77 6.04 -6.50
C LEU A 5 47.36 7.21 -7.42
N VAL A 6 46.26 7.89 -7.11
CA VAL A 6 45.83 9.10 -7.83
C VAL A 6 46.92 10.16 -7.80
N TYR A 7 47.52 10.44 -6.63
CA TYR A 7 48.62 11.40 -6.50
C TYR A 7 49.84 11.04 -7.37
N LEU A 8 50.26 9.77 -7.37
CA LEU A 8 51.38 9.29 -8.20
C LEU A 8 51.10 9.42 -9.70
N VAL A 9 49.89 9.04 -10.13
CA VAL A 9 49.47 9.14 -11.54
C VAL A 9 49.41 10.60 -11.97
N THR A 10 48.75 11.46 -11.20
CA THR A 10 48.66 12.90 -11.50
C THR A 10 50.06 13.53 -11.57
N ARG A 11 50.95 13.24 -10.62
CA ARG A 11 52.34 13.74 -10.65
C ARG A 11 53.10 13.30 -11.90
N ASN A 12 52.98 12.04 -12.30
CA ASN A 12 53.65 11.52 -13.50
C ASN A 12 53.08 12.12 -14.79
N VAL A 13 51.76 12.29 -14.87
CA VAL A 13 51.09 12.93 -16.01
C VAL A 13 51.51 14.40 -16.14
N VAL A 14 51.54 15.15 -15.02
CA VAL A 14 51.99 16.55 -15.00
C VAL A 14 53.45 16.66 -15.44
N LYS A 15 54.33 15.79 -14.93
CA LYS A 15 55.75 15.75 -15.33
C LYS A 15 55.92 15.47 -16.83
N LEU A 16 55.14 14.54 -17.37
CA LEU A 16 55.16 14.19 -18.79
C LEU A 16 54.70 15.35 -19.69
N ILE A 17 53.68 16.09 -19.28
CA ILE A 17 53.20 17.29 -19.98
C ILE A 17 54.24 18.43 -19.91
N PHE A 18 54.95 18.59 -18.78
CA PHE A 18 56.00 19.59 -18.64
C PHE A 18 57.27 19.26 -19.45
N GLU A 19 57.70 17.99 -19.49
CA GLU A 19 58.85 17.53 -20.31
C GLU A 19 58.60 17.74 -21.81
N ARG A 20 57.34 17.69 -22.26
CA ARG A 20 56.95 18.05 -23.63
C ARG A 20 57.28 19.51 -23.98
N LYS A 21 57.29 20.41 -22.98
CA LYS A 21 57.55 21.85 -23.16
C LYS A 21 59.05 22.20 -23.19
N GLN A 22 59.93 21.33 -22.70
CA GLN A 22 61.39 21.59 -22.60
C GLN A 22 62.21 21.17 -23.83
N ASN A 23 61.57 20.81 -24.95
CA ASN A 23 62.24 20.64 -26.28
C ASN A 23 63.48 19.71 -26.29
N ILE A 24 63.52 18.70 -25.42
CA ILE A 24 64.61 17.71 -25.36
C ILE A 24 64.60 16.89 -26.66
N PHE A 25 65.75 16.67 -27.30
CA PHE A 25 65.89 15.91 -28.56
C PHE A 25 65.20 14.53 -28.42
N GLY A 26 64.11 14.30 -29.17
CA GLY A 26 63.30 13.05 -29.11
C GLY A 26 61.87 13.17 -28.53
N HIS A 27 61.50 14.31 -27.93
CA HIS A 27 60.17 14.50 -27.30
C HIS A 27 58.98 14.36 -28.26
N ARG A 28 59.14 14.69 -29.55
CA ARG A 28 58.07 14.58 -30.56
C ARG A 28 57.67 13.12 -30.82
N LEU A 29 58.65 12.21 -30.86
CA LEU A 29 58.40 10.78 -31.07
C LEU A 29 57.73 10.16 -29.83
N ARG A 30 58.24 10.45 -28.63
CA ARG A 30 57.67 10.01 -27.35
C ARG A 30 56.23 10.50 -27.17
N THR A 31 55.97 11.77 -27.48
CA THR A 31 54.62 12.34 -27.38
C THR A 31 53.65 11.68 -28.37
N LYS A 32 54.08 11.47 -29.63
CA LYS A 32 53.25 10.83 -30.65
C LYS A 32 52.88 9.40 -30.25
N LEU A 33 53.85 8.64 -29.74
CA LEU A 33 53.63 7.29 -29.19
C LEU A 33 52.62 7.29 -28.03
N VAL A 34 52.78 8.19 -27.05
CA VAL A 34 51.88 8.29 -25.90
C VAL A 34 50.45 8.64 -26.33
N ILE A 35 50.27 9.61 -27.24
CA ILE A 35 48.95 9.99 -27.74
C ILE A 35 48.30 8.82 -28.48
N THR A 36 49.03 8.15 -29.38
CA THR A 36 48.50 7.00 -30.11
C THR A 36 48.11 5.87 -29.17
N PHE A 37 48.95 5.56 -28.17
CA PHE A 37 48.66 4.50 -27.19
C PHE A 37 47.47 4.86 -26.31
N PHE A 38 47.38 6.12 -25.87
CA PHE A 38 46.26 6.62 -25.07
C PHE A 38 44.95 6.50 -25.85
N THR A 39 44.88 7.01 -27.08
CA THR A 39 43.68 6.92 -27.92
C THR A 39 43.30 5.46 -28.21
N LEU A 40 44.29 4.60 -28.49
CA LEU A 40 44.07 3.17 -28.73
C LEU A 40 43.48 2.46 -27.51
N SER A 41 43.94 2.82 -26.30
CA SER A 41 43.43 2.28 -25.04
C SER A 41 42.08 2.87 -24.63
N LEU A 42 41.84 4.15 -24.91
CA LEU A 42 40.65 4.87 -24.49
C LEU A 42 39.43 4.47 -25.33
N PHE A 43 39.63 4.18 -26.62
CA PHE A 43 38.58 3.78 -27.54
C PHE A 43 37.76 2.56 -27.04
N PRO A 44 38.37 1.39 -26.71
CA PRO A 44 37.63 0.25 -26.17
C PRO A 44 37.06 0.53 -24.78
N THR A 45 37.71 1.36 -23.95
CA THR A 45 37.19 1.73 -22.62
C THR A 45 35.89 2.52 -22.72
N ILE A 46 35.78 3.48 -23.65
CA ILE A 46 34.55 4.27 -23.86
C ILE A 46 33.40 3.36 -24.29
N ILE A 47 33.67 2.40 -25.19
CA ILE A 47 32.67 1.43 -25.64
C ILE A 47 32.19 0.59 -24.45
N LEU A 48 33.11 0.03 -23.66
CA LEU A 48 32.77 -0.75 -22.46
C LEU A 48 32.01 0.07 -21.42
N PHE A 49 32.37 1.33 -21.23
CA PHE A 49 31.66 2.24 -20.34
C PHE A 49 30.23 2.48 -20.80
N GLY A 50 30.02 2.70 -22.10
CA GLY A 50 28.69 2.83 -22.68
C GLY A 50 27.84 1.57 -22.49
N LEU A 51 28.42 0.38 -22.77
CA LEU A 51 27.74 -0.90 -22.55
C LEU A 51 27.42 -1.14 -21.07
N ALA A 52 28.34 -0.83 -20.16
CA ALA A 52 28.11 -0.93 -18.73
C ALA A 52 27.01 0.02 -18.25
N SER A 53 26.99 1.26 -18.78
CA SER A 53 25.95 2.25 -18.49
C SER A 53 24.57 1.82 -19.00
N GLN A 54 24.52 1.22 -20.20
CA GLN A 54 23.27 0.67 -20.72
C GLN A 54 22.81 -0.52 -19.87
N PHE A 55 23.73 -1.43 -19.56
CA PHE A 55 23.46 -2.62 -18.76
C PHE A 55 22.96 -2.26 -17.36
N ILE A 56 23.58 -1.29 -16.67
CA ILE A 56 23.13 -0.86 -15.34
C ILE A 56 21.74 -0.22 -15.41
N SER A 57 21.47 0.60 -16.43
CA SER A 57 20.15 1.24 -16.62
C SER A 57 19.06 0.18 -16.81
N THR A 58 19.27 -0.77 -17.72
CA THR A 58 18.30 -1.84 -17.99
C THR A 58 18.17 -2.81 -16.83
N SER A 59 19.27 -3.14 -16.13
CA SER A 59 19.22 -4.04 -14.96
C SER A 59 18.44 -3.41 -13.81
N MET A 60 18.62 -2.11 -13.57
CA MET A 60 17.86 -1.36 -12.57
C MET A 60 16.38 -1.32 -12.93
N GLU A 61 16.05 -1.04 -14.18
CA GLU A 61 14.66 -1.03 -14.66
C GLU A 61 13.97 -2.40 -14.49
N TYR A 62 14.67 -3.49 -14.84
CA TYR A 62 14.13 -4.85 -14.73
C TYR A 62 13.92 -5.29 -13.27
N TRP A 63 14.90 -5.06 -12.41
CA TRP A 63 14.81 -5.47 -11.00
C TRP A 63 13.83 -4.60 -10.20
N TYR A 64 13.71 -3.31 -10.55
CA TYR A 64 12.78 -2.38 -9.91
C TYR A 64 11.32 -2.66 -10.32
N ASN A 65 11.04 -2.86 -11.62
CA ASN A 65 9.67 -3.04 -12.11
C ASN A 65 9.01 -4.29 -11.50
N ILE A 66 9.70 -5.44 -11.54
CA ILE A 66 9.13 -6.72 -11.07
C ILE A 66 8.81 -6.69 -9.57
N GLN A 67 9.67 -6.09 -8.74
CA GLN A 67 9.41 -6.03 -7.29
C GLN A 67 8.35 -5.02 -6.92
N VAL A 68 8.34 -3.85 -7.56
CA VAL A 68 7.36 -2.80 -7.25
C VAL A 68 5.96 -3.21 -7.71
N GLU A 69 5.83 -3.73 -8.94
CA GLU A 69 4.55 -4.21 -9.47
C GLU A 69 3.99 -5.34 -8.60
N GLN A 70 4.81 -6.33 -8.26
CA GLN A 70 4.38 -7.45 -7.42
C GLN A 70 3.98 -6.98 -6.02
N SER A 71 4.74 -6.07 -5.40
CA SER A 71 4.42 -5.54 -4.07
C SER A 71 3.13 -4.72 -4.08
N LEU A 72 2.90 -3.91 -5.12
CA LEU A 72 1.64 -3.17 -5.32
C LEU A 72 0.46 -4.12 -5.50
N LYS A 73 0.62 -5.13 -6.37
CA LYS A 73 -0.44 -6.11 -6.63
C LYS A 73 -0.78 -6.91 -5.38
N THR A 74 0.22 -7.39 -4.64
CA THR A 74 0.03 -8.09 -3.37
C THR A 74 -0.62 -7.18 -2.33
N SER A 75 -0.21 -5.91 -2.22
CA SER A 75 -0.83 -4.96 -1.29
C SER A 75 -2.30 -4.68 -1.64
N LEU A 76 -2.62 -4.54 -2.93
CA LEU A 76 -3.99 -4.37 -3.40
C LEU A 76 -4.84 -5.62 -3.14
N GLU A 77 -4.29 -6.80 -3.39
CA GLU A 77 -4.97 -8.08 -3.14
C GLU A 77 -5.20 -8.30 -1.64
N LEU A 78 -4.21 -8.01 -0.80
CA LEU A 78 -4.35 -8.04 0.65
C LEU A 78 -5.41 -7.06 1.15
N GLY A 79 -5.42 -5.83 0.63
CA GLY A 79 -6.46 -4.85 0.91
C GLY A 79 -7.85 -5.40 0.57
N LYS A 80 -8.05 -5.83 -0.68
CA LYS A 80 -9.32 -6.44 -1.14
C LYS A 80 -9.75 -7.64 -0.30
N SER A 81 -8.83 -8.53 0.02
CA SER A 81 -9.08 -9.71 0.86
C SER A 81 -9.51 -9.30 2.28
N PHE A 82 -8.88 -8.28 2.85
CA PHE A 82 -9.25 -7.73 4.15
C PHE A 82 -10.67 -7.15 4.13
N TYR A 83 -11.02 -6.34 3.11
CA TYR A 83 -12.39 -5.84 2.93
C TYR A 83 -13.40 -6.98 2.78
N GLN A 84 -13.11 -7.96 1.92
CA GLN A 84 -14.01 -9.10 1.71
C GLN A 84 -14.23 -9.92 2.99
N LYS A 85 -13.17 -10.11 3.78
CA LYS A 85 -13.27 -10.82 5.07
C LYS A 85 -14.12 -10.04 6.07
N ALA A 86 -13.97 -8.72 6.14
CA ALA A 86 -14.79 -7.87 7.01
C ALA A 86 -16.27 -7.89 6.58
N ILE A 87 -16.54 -7.80 5.27
CA ILE A 87 -17.89 -7.91 4.69
C ILE A 87 -18.54 -9.25 5.05
N ASN A 88 -17.87 -10.36 4.76
CA ASN A 88 -18.39 -11.71 5.00
C ASN A 88 -18.67 -11.93 6.50
N SER A 89 -17.75 -11.48 7.36
CA SER A 89 -17.92 -11.58 8.81
C SER A 89 -19.13 -10.78 9.30
N GLY A 90 -19.31 -9.57 8.78
CA GLY A 90 -20.48 -8.74 9.06
C GLY A 90 -21.79 -9.41 8.62
N PHE A 91 -21.80 -10.06 7.45
CA PHE A 91 -22.98 -10.76 6.93
C PHE A 91 -23.36 -11.97 7.79
N THR A 92 -22.38 -12.81 8.14
CA THR A 92 -22.62 -13.98 9.01
C THR A 92 -23.23 -13.57 10.34
N VAL A 93 -22.66 -12.54 10.98
CA VAL A 93 -23.16 -12.05 12.28
C VAL A 93 -24.53 -11.42 12.15
N SER A 94 -24.77 -10.60 11.12
CA SER A 94 -26.06 -9.94 10.91
C SER A 94 -27.17 -10.95 10.67
N ASN A 95 -26.93 -11.98 9.86
CA ASN A 95 -27.93 -13.01 9.58
C ASN A 95 -28.22 -13.89 10.83
N GLN A 96 -27.18 -14.32 11.54
CA GLN A 96 -27.34 -15.09 12.80
C GLN A 96 -28.07 -14.28 13.88
N LEU A 97 -27.75 -13.00 14.02
CA LEU A 97 -28.43 -12.11 14.96
C LEU A 97 -29.87 -11.84 14.52
N GLY A 98 -30.12 -11.57 13.24
CA GLY A 98 -31.47 -11.36 12.69
C GLY A 98 -32.37 -12.55 12.94
N GLU A 99 -31.88 -13.77 12.67
CA GLU A 99 -32.60 -15.00 12.99
C GLU A 99 -32.85 -15.16 14.50
N THR A 100 -31.85 -14.94 15.33
CA THR A 100 -31.97 -15.12 16.79
C THR A 100 -32.94 -14.11 17.40
N VAL A 101 -32.87 -12.86 16.94
CA VAL A 101 -33.76 -11.77 17.36
C VAL A 101 -35.20 -12.04 16.93
N SER A 102 -35.41 -12.54 15.71
CA SER A 102 -36.73 -12.93 15.19
C SER A 102 -37.30 -14.13 15.93
N LYS A 103 -36.54 -15.23 16.05
CA LYS A 103 -36.97 -16.47 16.74
C LYS A 103 -37.35 -16.25 18.20
N ARG A 104 -36.66 -15.34 18.89
CA ARG A 104 -36.87 -15.09 20.33
C ARG A 104 -37.81 -13.90 20.61
N ASN A 105 -38.34 -13.24 19.56
CA ASN A 105 -39.13 -12.01 19.67
C ASN A 105 -38.44 -10.97 20.57
N LEU A 106 -37.14 -10.74 20.34
CA LEU A 106 -36.32 -9.84 21.19
C LEU A 106 -36.49 -8.35 20.85
N LEU A 107 -37.24 -8.04 19.80
CA LEU A 107 -37.62 -6.66 19.43
C LEU A 107 -38.66 -6.06 20.38
N ASP A 108 -39.26 -6.89 21.23
CA ASP A 108 -40.26 -6.47 22.19
C ASP A 108 -39.63 -5.61 23.30
N LYS A 109 -40.26 -4.48 23.65
CA LYS A 109 -39.68 -3.48 24.59
C LYS A 109 -39.33 -4.08 25.95
N ILE A 110 -40.03 -5.14 26.35
CA ILE A 110 -39.84 -5.85 27.63
C ILE A 110 -38.50 -6.62 27.64
N LYS A 111 -38.03 -7.12 26.50
CA LYS A 111 -36.81 -7.95 26.40
C LYS A 111 -35.55 -7.16 26.04
N ARG A 112 -35.60 -5.83 26.15
CA ARG A 112 -34.51 -4.90 25.84
C ARG A 112 -33.17 -5.29 26.46
N GLN A 113 -33.18 -5.75 27.71
CA GLN A 113 -31.96 -6.16 28.43
C GLN A 113 -31.33 -7.44 27.84
N GLN A 114 -32.16 -8.39 27.40
CA GLN A 114 -31.67 -9.62 26.75
C GLN A 114 -31.08 -9.29 25.37
N LEU A 115 -31.70 -8.36 24.64
CA LEU A 115 -31.20 -7.88 23.35
C LEU A 115 -29.84 -7.17 23.50
N LEU A 116 -29.70 -6.29 24.49
CA LEU A 116 -28.43 -5.60 24.77
C LEU A 116 -27.32 -6.57 25.15
N LYS A 117 -27.63 -7.61 25.93
CA LYS A 117 -26.66 -8.66 26.28
C LYS A 117 -26.22 -9.44 25.03
N LEU A 118 -27.17 -9.90 24.20
CA LEU A 118 -26.87 -10.61 22.96
C LEU A 118 -25.96 -9.80 22.02
N ILE A 119 -26.27 -8.51 21.82
CA ILE A 119 -25.46 -7.60 21.00
C ILE A 119 -24.05 -7.45 21.57
N ARG A 120 -23.92 -7.31 22.90
CA ARG A 120 -22.63 -7.18 23.56
C ARG A 120 -21.78 -8.45 23.40
N ASP A 121 -22.39 -9.60 23.60
CA ASP A 121 -21.74 -10.90 23.49
C ASP A 121 -21.28 -11.13 22.05
N ALA A 122 -22.18 -10.94 21.06
CA ALA A 122 -21.85 -11.07 19.63
C ALA A 122 -20.77 -10.08 19.17
N ARG A 123 -20.82 -8.82 19.66
CA ARG A 123 -19.78 -7.83 19.35
C ARG A 123 -18.41 -8.28 19.83
N ARG A 124 -18.32 -8.76 21.08
CA ARG A 124 -17.05 -9.20 21.68
C ARG A 124 -16.54 -10.49 21.04
N GLU A 125 -17.43 -11.45 20.80
CA GLU A 125 -17.11 -12.74 20.16
C GLU A 125 -16.54 -12.56 18.76
N HIS A 126 -17.18 -11.72 17.94
CA HIS A 126 -16.77 -11.49 16.55
C HIS A 126 -15.80 -10.29 16.38
N ARG A 127 -15.34 -9.69 17.50
CA ARG A 127 -14.45 -8.52 17.52
C ARG A 127 -14.92 -7.37 16.63
N LEU A 128 -16.23 -7.17 16.57
CA LEU A 128 -16.82 -6.08 15.78
C LEU A 128 -16.66 -4.75 16.52
N HIS A 129 -16.39 -3.68 15.78
CA HIS A 129 -16.28 -2.34 16.36
C HIS A 129 -17.63 -1.85 16.90
N ASN A 130 -18.72 -2.11 16.16
CA ASN A 130 -20.06 -1.67 16.51
C ASN A 130 -21.13 -2.62 15.95
N ILE A 131 -22.24 -2.75 16.66
CA ILE A 131 -23.46 -3.43 16.20
C ILE A 131 -24.62 -2.53 16.63
N ALA A 132 -25.47 -2.17 15.66
CA ALA A 132 -26.64 -1.35 15.90
C ALA A 132 -27.86 -2.00 15.25
N ILE A 133 -28.94 -2.13 16.00
CA ILE A 133 -30.23 -2.60 15.51
C ILE A 133 -31.14 -1.40 15.33
N TYR A 134 -31.75 -1.27 14.16
CA TYR A 134 -32.70 -0.22 13.83
C TYR A 134 -34.10 -0.81 13.64
N SER A 135 -35.12 -0.01 13.91
CA SER A 135 -36.50 -0.33 13.57
C SER A 135 -36.77 0.02 12.10
N ASN A 136 -37.93 -0.41 11.58
CA ASN A 136 -38.35 -0.14 10.21
C ASN A 136 -38.46 1.37 9.88
N ASN A 137 -38.57 2.22 10.90
CA ASN A 137 -38.56 3.68 10.79
C ASN A 137 -37.17 4.30 11.01
N LEU A 138 -36.09 3.50 10.88
CA LEU A 138 -34.70 3.91 11.08
C LEU A 138 -34.37 4.44 12.49
N LYS A 139 -35.26 4.21 13.47
CA LYS A 139 -35.01 4.57 14.87
C LYS A 139 -34.10 3.53 15.51
N LEU A 140 -33.04 3.98 16.19
CA LEU A 140 -32.11 3.11 16.90
C LEU A 140 -32.84 2.34 18.01
N LEU A 141 -32.86 1.01 17.88
CA LEU A 141 -33.44 0.09 18.85
C LEU A 141 -32.39 -0.49 19.79
N ALA A 142 -31.16 -0.76 19.37
CA ALA A 142 -30.18 -1.27 20.34
C ALA A 142 -28.77 -1.04 19.86
N ARG A 143 -27.89 -0.73 20.80
CA ARG A 143 -26.47 -0.51 20.59
C ARG A 143 -25.72 -0.81 21.87
N ASP A 144 -24.51 -1.33 21.78
CA ASP A 144 -23.63 -1.46 22.94
C ASP A 144 -23.16 -0.07 23.41
N PRO A 145 -23.50 0.38 24.64
CA PRO A 145 -23.07 1.68 25.15
C PRO A 145 -21.57 1.76 25.47
N GLN A 146 -20.83 0.63 25.51
CA GLN A 146 -19.38 0.60 25.73
C GLN A 146 -18.55 0.62 24.44
N THR A 147 -19.16 0.93 23.28
CA THR A 147 -18.38 1.10 22.05
C THR A 147 -17.70 2.48 22.07
N GLU A 148 -16.40 2.50 21.79
CA GLU A 148 -15.61 3.74 21.66
C GLU A 148 -15.89 4.47 20.35
N SER A 149 -16.51 3.78 19.37
CA SER A 149 -16.89 4.39 18.11
C SER A 149 -18.07 5.36 18.30
N PRO A 150 -18.09 6.53 17.66
CA PRO A 150 -19.25 7.43 17.71
C PRO A 150 -20.51 6.75 17.13
N PRO A 151 -21.72 7.18 17.54
CA PRO A 151 -22.96 6.71 16.93
C PRO A 151 -22.89 6.92 15.43
N ILE A 152 -23.24 5.87 14.68
CA ILE A 152 -23.33 5.94 13.23
C ILE A 152 -24.46 6.90 12.91
N VAL A 153 -24.12 8.08 12.39
CA VAL A 153 -25.11 9.02 11.89
C VAL A 153 -25.53 8.52 10.52
N LEU A 154 -26.78 8.05 10.44
CA LEU A 154 -27.43 7.72 9.18
C LEU A 154 -27.73 9.00 8.41
N ASP A 155 -26.76 9.42 7.62
CA ASP A 155 -26.88 10.49 6.64
C ASP A 155 -27.84 10.08 5.50
N GLN A 156 -28.35 11.06 4.75
CA GLN A 156 -29.37 10.83 3.72
C GLN A 156 -29.00 9.75 2.68
N PRO A 157 -27.75 9.68 2.15
CA PRO A 157 -27.36 8.63 1.21
C PRO A 157 -27.55 7.23 1.78
N MET A 158 -27.24 7.05 3.08
CA MET A 158 -27.36 5.75 3.73
C MET A 158 -28.82 5.39 4.03
N ARG A 159 -29.71 6.37 4.20
CA ARG A 159 -31.15 6.11 4.34
C ARG A 159 -31.76 5.57 3.06
N ASP A 160 -31.39 6.14 1.91
CA ASP A 160 -31.87 5.69 0.61
C ASP A 160 -31.42 4.25 0.32
N VAL A 161 -30.15 3.93 0.62
CA VAL A 161 -29.60 2.57 0.50
C VAL A 161 -30.35 1.59 1.41
N ILE A 162 -30.64 1.95 2.66
CA ILE A 162 -31.38 1.08 3.59
C ILE A 162 -32.81 0.87 3.13
N GLN A 163 -33.46 1.91 2.60
CA GLN A 163 -34.82 1.82 2.10
C GLN A 163 -34.88 0.91 0.85
N GLN A 164 -33.81 0.91 0.05
CA GLN A 164 -33.64 0.01 -1.10
C GLN A 164 -33.34 -1.45 -0.68
N VAL A 165 -32.57 -1.67 0.39
CA VAL A 165 -32.38 -3.01 1.01
C VAL A 165 -33.69 -3.53 1.59
N ALA A 166 -34.42 -2.69 2.32
CA ALA A 166 -35.67 -3.05 2.99
C ALA A 166 -36.80 -3.39 2.00
N THR A 167 -36.82 -2.76 0.82
CA THR A 167 -37.79 -3.06 -0.24
C THR A 167 -37.38 -4.24 -1.13
N ASN A 168 -36.08 -4.41 -1.42
CA ASN A 168 -35.61 -5.46 -2.34
C ASN A 168 -35.17 -6.76 -1.65
N GLY A 169 -35.03 -6.79 -0.32
CA GLY A 169 -34.59 -7.97 0.44
C GLY A 169 -33.17 -8.44 0.11
N GLN A 170 -32.38 -7.61 -0.58
CA GLN A 170 -30.99 -7.90 -0.95
C GLN A 170 -30.04 -7.13 -0.04
N SER A 171 -29.11 -7.85 0.56
CA SER A 171 -28.11 -7.28 1.45
C SER A 171 -27.13 -6.40 0.67
N LEU A 172 -26.99 -5.14 1.07
CA LEU A 172 -26.02 -4.21 0.47
C LEU A 172 -24.83 -3.98 1.40
N HIS A 173 -23.67 -3.82 0.78
CA HIS A 173 -22.45 -3.37 1.42
C HIS A 173 -22.06 -2.00 0.89
N HIS A 174 -21.82 -1.07 1.80
CA HIS A 174 -21.35 0.27 1.44
C HIS A 174 -20.06 0.55 2.21
N ILE A 175 -19.11 1.23 1.56
CA ILE A 175 -17.84 1.61 2.18
C ILE A 175 -17.80 3.12 2.23
N THR A 176 -17.68 3.68 3.43
CA THR A 176 -17.57 5.13 3.63
C THR A 176 -16.23 5.47 4.27
N PRO A 177 -15.42 6.35 3.65
CA PRO A 177 -14.20 6.83 4.28
C PRO A 177 -14.52 7.62 5.56
N SER A 178 -13.78 7.39 6.64
CA SER A 178 -13.89 8.18 7.87
C SER A 178 -12.51 8.62 8.39
N ALA A 179 -12.50 9.59 9.30
CA ALA A 179 -11.26 10.11 9.90
C ALA A 179 -10.43 9.06 10.67
N ALA A 180 -11.04 7.93 11.04
CA ALA A 180 -10.38 6.81 11.74
C ALA A 180 -10.10 5.59 10.84
N GLY A 181 -10.42 5.66 9.54
CA GLY A 181 -10.33 4.56 8.57
C GLY A 181 -11.63 4.34 7.79
N ASP A 182 -11.68 3.28 6.97
CA ASP A 182 -12.85 2.94 6.16
C ASP A 182 -13.91 2.20 6.99
N LEU A 183 -15.14 2.70 6.93
CA LEU A 183 -16.29 2.08 7.56
C LEU A 183 -16.98 1.17 6.54
N ILE A 184 -17.08 -0.11 6.89
CA ILE A 184 -17.76 -1.13 6.08
C ILE A 184 -19.13 -1.39 6.71
N TRP A 185 -20.18 -1.11 5.97
CA TRP A 185 -21.55 -1.33 6.38
C TRP A 185 -22.05 -2.63 5.76
N THR A 186 -22.72 -3.46 6.56
CA THR A 186 -23.48 -4.61 6.06
C THR A 186 -24.90 -4.48 6.56
N LEU A 187 -25.84 -4.47 5.62
CA LEU A 187 -27.27 -4.36 5.88
C LEU A 187 -27.92 -5.65 5.39
N THR A 188 -28.68 -6.31 6.26
CA THR A 188 -29.42 -7.56 5.97
C THR A 188 -30.87 -7.38 6.34
#